data_AF-A0AA38Q928-F1
#
_entry.id   AF-A0AA38Q928-F1
#
_cell.length_a   1.000
_cell.length_b   1.000
_cell.length_c   1.000
_cell.angle_alpha   90.00
_cell.angle_beta   90.00
_cell.angle_gamma   90.00
#
_symmetry.space_group_name_H-M   'P 1'
#
loop_
_entity.id
_entity.type
_entity.pdbx_description
1 polymer ?
#
loop_
_entity_poly.entity_id
_entity_poly.type
_entity_poly.pdbx_seq_one_letter_code
_entity_poly.pdbx_strand_id
1 'polypeptide(L)'
;LLSMQLLPKTISINAHDRQRVTHANQHVIEELAKLDIDTVLEMNSDIMKANRERRKKNIAHAQISSNPAGSPMASLITIATADLEIIRKNPTRFEALKKFFTDPIFLWFEQRNKRDRERESREAED
;
A
#
# COMPACT_ATOMS: atom_id res chain seq x y z
N LEU A 1 -33.84 -28.69 -4.76
CA LEU A 1 -32.82 -28.31 -5.77
C LEU A 1 -33.13 -26.90 -6.24
N LEU A 2 -32.48 -25.88 -5.68
CA LEU A 2 -32.62 -24.52 -6.18
C LEU A 2 -31.35 -23.72 -5.88
N SER A 3 -30.57 -23.58 -6.96
CA SER A 3 -29.70 -22.45 -7.28
C SER A 3 -28.81 -21.89 -6.17
N MET A 4 -27.60 -22.46 -6.04
CA MET A 4 -26.45 -21.71 -5.52
C MET A 4 -26.20 -20.53 -6.46
N GLN A 5 -26.75 -19.36 -6.13
CA GLN A 5 -26.38 -18.10 -6.76
C GLN A 5 -24.93 -17.80 -6.37
N LEU A 6 -24.02 -18.19 -7.27
CA LEU A 6 -22.64 -17.74 -7.30
C LEU A 6 -22.65 -16.21 -7.18
N LEU A 7 -22.03 -15.72 -6.11
CA LEU A 7 -21.78 -14.29 -5.89
C LEU A 7 -21.25 -13.65 -7.19
N PRO A 8 -21.66 -12.41 -7.51
CA PRO A 8 -21.15 -11.71 -8.67
C PRO A 8 -19.61 -11.74 -8.65
N LYS A 9 -19.02 -12.16 -9.78
CA LYS A 9 -17.58 -12.38 -10.03
C LYS A 9 -16.65 -11.22 -9.65
N THR A 10 -17.20 -10.10 -9.20
CA THR A 10 -16.52 -8.87 -8.80
C THR A 10 -15.86 -8.93 -7.42
N ILE A 11 -16.09 -9.98 -6.62
CA ILE A 11 -15.48 -10.16 -5.28
C ILE A 11 -14.26 -11.11 -5.31
N SER A 12 -13.97 -11.75 -6.45
CA SER A 12 -12.78 -12.58 -6.57
C SER A 12 -11.56 -11.74 -6.91
N ILE A 13 -10.53 -11.83 -6.07
CA ILE A 13 -9.21 -11.19 -6.28
C ILE A 13 -8.54 -11.71 -7.58
N ASN A 14 -9.05 -12.81 -8.16
CA ASN A 14 -8.54 -13.48 -9.35
C ASN A 14 -9.38 -13.27 -10.63
N ALA A 15 -10.33 -12.33 -10.67
CA ALA A 15 -11.12 -12.08 -11.90
C ALA A 15 -10.26 -11.38 -12.98
N HIS A 16 -9.92 -12.12 -14.05
CA HIS A 16 -9.18 -11.63 -15.23
C HIS A 16 -9.86 -10.44 -15.93
N ASP A 17 -11.17 -10.28 -15.75
CA ASP A 17 -12.01 -9.28 -16.40
C ASP A 17 -12.10 -7.97 -15.59
N ARG A 18 -11.42 -7.92 -14.42
CA ARG A 18 -11.32 -6.67 -13.66
C ARG A 18 -10.53 -5.69 -14.50
N GLN A 19 -11.20 -4.62 -14.95
CA GLN A 19 -10.50 -3.46 -15.49
C GLN A 19 -9.54 -2.99 -14.39
N ARG A 20 -8.25 -3.30 -14.54
CA ARG A 20 -7.21 -2.62 -13.75
C ARG A 20 -7.44 -1.16 -14.07
N VAL A 21 -7.89 -0.38 -13.09
CA VAL A 21 -7.91 1.07 -13.20
C VAL A 21 -6.45 1.55 -13.07
N THR A 22 -5.60 1.08 -13.97
CA THR A 22 -4.37 1.75 -14.37
C THR A 22 -4.76 2.69 -15.49
N HIS A 23 -5.52 3.74 -15.17
CA HIS A 23 -5.44 4.97 -15.96
C HIS A 23 -4.17 5.69 -15.52
N ALA A 24 -3.04 5.04 -15.79
CA ALA A 24 -1.75 5.66 -15.62
C ALA A 24 -1.58 6.51 -16.88
N ASN A 25 -2.11 7.73 -16.85
CA ASN A 25 -1.70 8.76 -17.79
C ASN A 25 -0.18 8.80 -17.68
N GLN A 26 0.53 8.51 -18.76
CA GLN A 26 1.98 8.45 -18.77
C GLN A 26 2.60 9.72 -18.17
N HIS A 27 1.98 10.87 -18.45
CA HIS A 27 2.34 12.14 -17.85
C HIS A 27 2.20 12.14 -16.31
N VAL A 28 1.12 11.56 -15.78
CA VAL A 28 0.92 11.45 -14.32
C VAL A 28 1.96 10.51 -13.69
N ILE A 29 2.32 9.40 -14.35
CA ILE A 29 3.41 8.54 -13.85
C ILE A 29 4.72 9.31 -13.79
N GLU A 30 5.03 10.08 -14.84
CA GLU A 30 6.25 10.88 -14.91
C GLU A 30 6.28 11.98 -13.85
N GLU A 31 5.16 12.64 -13.55
CA GLU A 31 5.08 13.62 -12.46
C GLU A 31 5.21 12.95 -11.09
N LEU A 32 4.57 11.79 -10.87
CA LEU A 32 4.71 11.05 -9.61
C LEU A 32 6.14 10.55 -9.38
N ALA A 33 6.88 10.22 -10.44
CA ALA A 33 8.28 9.79 -10.35
C ALA A 33 9.26 10.92 -9.97
N LYS A 34 8.84 12.19 -10.11
CA LYS A 34 9.65 13.36 -9.72
C LYS A 34 9.47 13.75 -8.25
N LEU A 35 8.47 13.19 -7.57
CA LEU A 35 8.17 13.53 -6.19
C LEU A 35 9.28 13.05 -5.25
N ASP A 36 9.55 13.84 -4.22
CA ASP A 36 10.43 13.42 -3.15
C ASP A 36 9.76 12.36 -2.27
N ILE A 37 10.58 11.58 -1.57
CA ILE A 37 10.11 10.47 -0.76
C ILE A 37 9.18 10.90 0.38
N ASP A 38 9.38 12.08 0.96
CA ASP A 38 8.57 12.56 2.08
C ASP A 38 7.13 12.80 1.59
N THR A 39 6.99 13.47 0.43
CA THR A 39 5.71 13.69 -0.25
C THR A 39 5.04 12.36 -0.64
N VAL A 40 5.81 11.41 -1.19
CA VAL A 40 5.26 10.10 -1.59
C VAL A 40 4.71 9.34 -0.39
N LEU A 41 5.39 9.38 0.76
CA LEU A 41 4.93 8.74 1.99
C LEU A 41 3.65 9.36 2.53
N GLU A 42 3.57 10.69 2.54
CA GLU A 42 2.36 11.41 2.95
C GLU A 42 1.16 11.05 2.07
N MET A 43 1.33 11.12 0.74
CA MET A 43 0.30 10.76 -0.22
C MET A 43 -0.15 9.30 -0.06
N ASN A 44 0.77 8.36 0.16
CA ASN A 44 0.43 6.96 0.39
C ASN A 44 -0.37 6.75 1.68
N SER A 45 -0.05 7.49 2.75
CA SER A 45 -0.82 7.47 4.00
C SER A 45 -2.26 7.96 3.77
N ASP A 46 -2.43 9.06 3.04
CA ASP A 46 -3.75 9.59 2.69
C ASP A 46 -4.56 8.65 1.80
N ILE A 47 -3.91 8.04 0.80
CA ILE A 47 -4.53 7.03 -0.07
C ILE A 47 -5.03 5.86 0.77
N MET A 48 -4.24 5.37 1.74
CA MET A 48 -4.63 4.29 2.64
C MET A 48 -5.84 4.66 3.50
N LYS A 49 -5.83 5.87 4.08
CA LYS A 49 -6.95 6.38 4.88
C LYS A 49 -8.23 6.47 4.06
N ALA A 50 -8.16 7.06 2.86
CA ALA A 50 -9.30 7.13 1.96
C ALA A 50 -9.79 5.74 1.52
N ASN A 51 -8.86 4.83 1.21
CA ASN A 51 -9.17 3.45 0.86
C ASN A 51 -9.83 2.67 1.99
N ARG A 52 -9.48 2.94 3.24
CA ARG A 52 -10.17 2.34 4.40
C ARG A 52 -11.63 2.74 4.45
N GLU A 53 -11.93 4.01 4.22
CA GLU A 53 -13.31 4.50 4.18
C GLU A 53 -14.09 3.96 2.98
N ARG A 54 -13.47 3.89 1.79
CA ARG A 54 -14.06 3.24 0.62
C ARG A 54 -14.36 1.77 0.89
N ARG A 55 -13.44 1.04 1.55
CA ARG A 55 -13.62 -0.36 1.92
C ARG A 55 -14.80 -0.55 2.87
N LYS A 56 -14.94 0.31 3.89
CA LYS A 56 -16.11 0.27 4.80
C LYS A 56 -17.42 0.43 4.03
N LYS A 57 -17.51 1.41 3.12
CA LYS A 57 -18.70 1.63 2.28
C LYS A 57 -19.00 0.43 1.38
N ASN A 58 -17.98 -0.14 0.74
CA ASN A 58 -18.13 -1.30 -0.12
C ASN A 58 -18.61 -2.54 0.67
N ILE A 59 -18.11 -2.75 1.89
CA ILE A 59 -18.59 -3.82 2.77
C ILE A 59 -20.05 -3.58 3.16
N ALA A 60 -20.42 -2.35 3.54
CA ALA A 60 -21.80 -2.01 3.91
C ALA A 60 -22.78 -2.18 2.73
N HIS A 61 -22.36 -1.84 1.52
CA HIS A 61 -23.14 -2.07 0.30
C HIS A 61 -23.27 -3.55 -0.03
N ALA A 62 -22.21 -4.34 0.14
CA ALA A 62 -22.26 -5.79 -0.08
C ALA A 62 -23.18 -6.51 0.92
N GLN A 63 -23.30 -5.99 2.15
CA GLN A 63 -24.22 -6.52 3.16
C GLN A 63 -25.67 -6.10 2.91
N ILE A 64 -25.89 -4.84 2.54
CA ILE A 64 -27.21 -4.27 2.26
C ILE A 64 -27.12 -3.43 0.99
N SER A 65 -27.69 -3.93 -0.10
CA SER A 65 -27.54 -3.35 -1.44
C SER A 65 -28.20 -1.98 -1.62
N SER A 66 -29.09 -1.57 -0.71
CA SER A 66 -29.67 -0.22 -0.70
C SER A 66 -28.71 0.86 -0.17
N ASN A 67 -27.61 0.47 0.49
CA ASN A 67 -26.56 1.43 0.85
C ASN A 67 -25.83 1.92 -0.40
N PRO A 68 -25.29 3.15 -0.42
CA PRO A 68 -24.49 3.61 -1.54
C PRO A 68 -23.19 2.80 -1.66
N ALA A 69 -22.85 2.36 -2.87
CA ALA A 69 -21.55 1.76 -3.15
C ALA A 69 -20.41 2.77 -2.90
N GLY A 70 -19.28 2.28 -2.41
CA GLY A 70 -18.06 3.08 -2.33
C GLY A 70 -17.37 3.19 -3.70
N SER A 71 -16.54 4.23 -3.84
CA SER A 71 -15.71 4.39 -5.03
C SER A 71 -14.62 3.29 -5.13
N PRO A 72 -14.07 3.05 -6.33
CA PRO A 72 -12.91 2.19 -6.50
C PRO A 72 -11.73 2.60 -5.59
N MET A 73 -10.99 1.60 -5.12
CA MET A 73 -9.76 1.83 -4.36
C MET A 73 -8.67 2.42 -5.25
N ALA A 74 -7.93 3.39 -4.73
CA ALA A 74 -6.74 3.93 -5.38
C ALA A 74 -5.52 3.05 -5.10
N SER A 75 -4.60 2.97 -6.05
CA SER A 75 -3.29 2.33 -5.85
C SER A 75 -2.34 3.25 -5.09
N LEU A 76 -1.40 2.65 -4.36
CA LEU A 76 -0.29 3.39 -3.76
C LEU A 76 0.73 3.78 -4.84
N ILE A 77 1.42 4.89 -4.59
CA ILE A 77 2.60 5.31 -5.35
C ILE A 77 3.76 4.38 -4.95
N THR A 78 4.48 3.88 -5.96
CA THR A 78 5.64 3.01 -5.74
C THR A 78 6.78 3.81 -5.11
N ILE A 79 7.39 3.23 -4.08
CA ILE A 79 8.58 3.78 -3.42
C ILE A 79 9.78 2.92 -3.81
N ALA A 80 10.88 3.55 -4.24
CA ALA A 80 12.10 2.82 -4.53
C ALA A 80 12.73 2.30 -3.23
N THR A 81 13.29 1.08 -3.27
CA THR A 81 13.96 0.48 -2.10
C THR A 81 15.12 1.33 -1.61
N ALA A 82 15.84 2.01 -2.51
CA ALA A 82 16.94 2.91 -2.16
C ALA A 82 16.48 4.05 -1.24
N ASP A 83 15.29 4.63 -1.49
CA ASP A 83 14.76 5.71 -0.67
C ASP A 83 14.40 5.23 0.74
N LEU A 84 13.81 4.03 0.85
CA LEU A 84 13.55 3.41 2.14
C LEU A 84 14.85 3.11 2.90
N GLU A 85 15.91 2.66 2.23
CA GLU A 85 17.21 2.46 2.88
C GLU A 85 17.81 3.79 3.40
N ILE A 86 17.66 4.89 2.67
CA ILE A 86 18.10 6.23 3.11
C ILE A 86 17.37 6.63 4.40
N ILE A 87 16.06 6.44 4.45
CA ILE A 87 15.26 6.72 5.65
C ILE A 87 15.68 5.82 6.80
N ARG A 88 15.82 4.52 6.56
CA ARG A 88 16.18 3.52 7.59
C ARG A 88 17.50 3.84 8.28
N LYS A 89 18.50 4.25 7.50
CA LYS A 89 19.86 4.54 7.99
C LYS A 89 20.00 5.93 8.61
N ASN A 90 18.99 6.79 8.49
CA ASN A 90 18.98 8.13 9.07
C ASN A 90 17.92 8.23 10.18
N PRO A 91 18.31 8.13 11.46
CA PRO A 91 17.38 8.15 12.58
C PRO A 91 16.49 9.40 12.62
N THR A 92 17.04 10.56 12.27
CA THR A 92 16.27 11.82 12.24
C THR A 92 15.18 11.78 11.18
N ARG A 93 15.48 11.31 9.97
CA ARG A 93 14.45 11.16 8.91
C ARG A 93 13.43 10.08 9.25
N PHE A 94 13.87 8.96 9.82
CA PHE A 94 12.97 7.91 10.28
C PHE A 94 11.95 8.46 11.28
N GLU A 95 12.41 9.16 12.31
CA GLU A 95 11.54 9.73 13.35
C GLU A 95 10.59 10.79 12.81
N ALA A 96 11.04 11.63 11.87
CA ALA A 96 10.19 12.63 11.25
C ALA A 96 9.07 12.01 10.37
N LEU A 97 9.39 10.92 9.66
CA LEU A 97 8.51 10.34 8.65
C LEU A 97 7.68 9.15 9.17
N LYS A 98 8.00 8.58 10.33
CA LYS A 98 7.32 7.38 10.85
C LYS A 98 5.81 7.50 11.00
N LYS A 99 5.29 8.72 11.18
CA LYS A 99 3.84 9.00 11.23
C LYS A 99 3.11 8.68 9.93
N PHE A 100 3.83 8.63 8.80
CA PHE A 100 3.29 8.30 7.48
C PHE A 100 3.50 6.84 7.09
N PHE A 101 4.24 6.06 7.89
CA PHE A 101 4.50 4.67 7.57
C PHE A 101 3.25 3.83 7.73
N THR A 102 3.01 3.01 6.72
CA THR A 102 2.02 1.94 6.76
C THR A 102 2.63 0.66 7.34
N ASP A 103 1.82 -0.26 7.85
CA ASP A 103 2.30 -1.55 8.40
C ASP A 103 3.27 -2.30 7.46
N PRO A 104 3.05 -2.38 6.13
CA PRO A 104 4.02 -2.99 5.22
C PRO A 104 5.41 -2.34 5.24
N ILE A 105 5.48 -1.02 5.44
CA ILE A 105 6.75 -0.28 5.53
C ILE A 105 7.45 -0.59 6.85
N PHE A 106 6.71 -0.65 7.97
CA PHE A 106 7.27 -1.05 9.26
C PHE A 106 7.85 -2.47 9.22
N LEU A 107 7.09 -3.42 8.68
CA LEU A 107 7.54 -4.80 8.52
C LEU A 107 8.81 -4.89 7.65
N TRP A 108 8.89 -4.09 6.59
CA TRP A 108 10.07 -4.01 5.75
C TRP A 108 11.30 -3.55 6.54
N PHE A 109 11.17 -2.50 7.36
CA PHE A 109 12.27 -2.02 8.21
C PHE A 109 12.70 -3.05 9.26
N GLU A 110 11.75 -3.69 9.94
CA GLU A 110 12.04 -4.74 10.94
C GLU A 110 12.82 -5.90 10.34
N GLN A 111 12.38 -6.40 9.17
CA GLN A 111 13.07 -7.48 8.46
C GLN A 111 14.47 -7.09 8.02
N ARG A 112 14.68 -5.83 7.63
CA ARG A 112 16.01 -5.35 7.22
C ARG A 112 16.95 -5.22 8.42
N ASN A 113 16.46 -4.63 9.50
CA ASN A 113 17.22 -4.48 10.75
C ASN A 113 17.53 -5.84 11.40
N LYS A 114 16.65 -6.85 11.26
CA LYS A 114 16.94 -8.21 11.70
C LYS A 114 18.09 -8.83 10.89
N ARG A 115 18.04 -8.72 9.56
CA ARG A 115 19.10 -9.24 8.67
C ARG A 115 20.45 -8.59 8.90
N ASP A 116 20.48 -7.28 9.16
CA ASP A 116 21.73 -6.57 9.43
C ASP A 116 22.35 -7.05 10.75
N ARG A 117 21.55 -7.20 11.82
CA ARG A 117 22.01 -7.77 13.10
C ARG A 117 22.54 -9.20 12.94
N GLU A 118 21.84 -10.06 12.22
CA GLU A 118 22.28 -11.43 11.93
C GLU A 118 23.59 -11.49 11.12
N ARG A 119 23.88 -10.44 10.35
CA ARG A 119 25.13 -10.34 9.60
C ARG A 119 26.27 -9.88 10.51
N GLU A 120 26.05 -8.83 11.30
CA GLU A 120 27.01 -8.32 12.29
C GLU A 120 27.42 -9.40 13.29
N SER A 121 26.47 -10.23 13.78
CA SER A 121 26.80 -11.32 14.68
C SER A 121 27.71 -12.38 14.05
N ARG A 122 27.51 -12.72 12.78
CA ARG A 122 28.36 -13.69 12.07
C ARG A 122 29.76 -13.15 11.82
N GLU A 123 29.86 -11.89 11.41
CA GLU A 123 31.13 -11.21 11.18
C GLU A 123 31.92 -10.96 12.47
N ALA A 124 31.28 -11.03 13.64
CA ALA A 124 31.94 -10.90 14.95
C ALA A 124 32.38 -12.25 15.57
N GLU A 125 31.92 -13.38 15.02
CA GLU A 125 32.31 -14.73 15.43
C GLU A 125 33.51 -15.29 14.64
N ASP A 126 33.83 -14.67 13.49
CA ASP A 126 34.99 -14.95 12.62
C ASP A 126 36.22 -14.10 13.00
#